data_AF-A0A6A6KV16-F1
#
_entry.id   AF-A0A6A6KV16-F1
#
_cell.length_a   1.000
_cell.length_b   1.000
_cell.length_c   1.000
_cell.angle_alpha   90.00
_cell.angle_beta   90.00
_cell.angle_gamma   90.00
#
_symmetry.space_group_name_H-M   'P 1'
#
loop_
_entity.id
_entity.type
_entity.pdbx_description
1 polymer ?
#
loop_
_entity_poly.entity_id
_entity_poly.type
_entity_poly.pdbx_seq_one_letter_code
_entity_poly.pdbx_strand_id
1 'polypeptide(L)'
;MAGVFSVCGPRSMPQVADEFIKRRKDTEWFLEDDFDTYVEQMRQPHVWGGEPELLMSSHVLKVPITVYMRDRNSDGLKIIAEYGQEYGRENPICVLYHGYGHYDALRRQIAGSQSKQ
;
A
#
# COMPACT_ATOMS: atom_id res chain seq x y z
N MET A 1 -18.62 -0.34 -13.55
CA MET A 1 -17.69 0.71 -13.08
C MET A 1 -16.75 0.05 -12.10
N ALA A 2 -15.50 -0.18 -12.49
CA ALA A 2 -14.50 -0.74 -11.59
C ALA A 2 -14.18 0.33 -10.54
N GLY A 3 -14.51 0.05 -9.28
CA GLY A 3 -14.03 0.85 -8.15
C GLY A 3 -12.56 0.53 -7.98
N VAL A 4 -11.69 1.34 -8.57
CA VAL A 4 -10.26 1.13 -8.47
C VAL A 4 -9.77 1.93 -7.26
N PHE A 5 -9.18 1.23 -6.30
CA PHE A 5 -8.80 1.80 -5.01
C PHE A 5 -7.52 2.60 -5.16
N SER A 6 -7.60 3.91 -4.92
CA SER A 6 -6.42 4.75 -4.69
C SER A 6 -6.08 4.63 -3.21
N VAL A 7 -5.04 3.86 -2.88
CA VAL A 7 -4.57 3.74 -1.47
C VAL A 7 -4.21 5.11 -0.89
N CYS A 8 -3.88 6.04 -1.78
CA CYS A 8 -3.74 7.45 -1.48
C CYS A 8 -4.88 8.25 -2.13
N GLY A 9 -5.78 8.84 -1.33
CA GLY A 9 -6.73 9.81 -1.87
C GLY A 9 -6.01 10.97 -2.59
N PRO A 10 -6.73 11.84 -3.33
CA PRO A 10 -6.13 12.93 -4.12
C PRO A 10 -5.28 13.93 -3.30
N ARG A 11 -5.28 13.84 -1.97
CA ARG A 11 -4.48 14.66 -1.06
C ARG A 11 -3.19 14.03 -0.57
N SER A 12 -3.00 12.70 -0.70
CA SER A 12 -1.84 12.03 -0.10
C SER A 12 -0.71 11.72 -1.09
N MET A 13 -0.98 11.71 -2.40
CA MET A 13 0.09 11.51 -3.41
C MET A 13 1.26 12.51 -3.31
N PRO A 14 1.03 13.82 -3.02
CA PRO A 14 2.15 14.75 -2.79
C PRO A 14 3.03 14.35 -1.60
N GLN A 15 2.43 13.84 -0.52
CA GLN A 15 3.17 13.42 0.68
C GLN A 15 3.97 12.15 0.44
N VAL A 16 3.43 11.22 -0.36
CA VAL A 16 4.14 10.00 -0.77
C VAL A 16 5.33 10.35 -1.68
N ALA A 17 5.15 11.29 -2.62
CA ALA A 17 6.22 11.80 -3.47
C ALA A 17 7.33 12.49 -2.65
N ASP A 18 6.97 13.27 -1.62
CA ASP A 18 7.95 13.89 -0.72
C ASP A 18 8.75 12.82 0.07
N GLU A 19 8.10 11.74 0.52
CA GLU A 19 8.77 10.65 1.21
C GLU A 19 9.70 9.85 0.27
N PHE A 20 9.33 9.68 -1.02
CA PHE A 20 10.23 9.14 -2.04
C PHE A 20 11.51 9.96 -2.15
N ILE A 21 11.41 11.29 -2.30
CA ILE A 21 12.58 12.18 -2.41
C ILE A 21 13.49 12.03 -1.19
N LYS A 22 12.89 12.00 0.00
CA LYS A 22 13.62 11.83 1.26
C LYS A 22 14.38 10.50 1.33
N ARG A 23 13.85 9.45 0.70
CA ARG A 23 14.39 8.08 0.73
C ARG A 23 15.01 7.64 -0.58
N ARG A 24 15.33 8.57 -1.50
CA ARG A 24 15.83 8.28 -2.84
C ARG A 24 16.90 7.17 -2.88
N LYS A 25 17.88 7.24 -1.97
CA LYS A 25 18.97 6.25 -1.87
C LYS A 25 18.49 4.82 -1.65
N ASP A 26 17.37 4.64 -0.95
CA ASP A 26 16.81 3.34 -0.61
C ASP A 26 15.77 2.87 -1.64
N THR A 27 15.27 3.79 -2.48
CA THR A 27 14.13 3.52 -3.37
C THR A 27 14.43 3.55 -4.86
N GLU A 28 15.42 4.35 -5.28
CA GLU A 28 15.73 4.56 -6.71
C GLU A 28 16.12 3.27 -7.43
N TRP A 29 16.81 2.35 -6.75
CA TRP A 29 17.31 1.12 -7.36
C TRP A 29 16.23 0.12 -7.81
N PHE A 30 15.01 0.22 -7.27
CA PHE A 30 13.90 -0.68 -7.63
C PHE A 30 12.85 -0.02 -8.53
N LEU A 31 13.02 1.26 -8.89
CA LEU A 31 12.16 1.89 -9.88
C LEU A 31 12.61 1.47 -11.28
N GLU A 32 11.65 1.17 -12.14
CA GLU A 32 11.92 0.81 -13.54
C GLU A 32 12.25 2.05 -14.40
N ASP A 33 11.66 3.19 -14.05
CA ASP A 33 11.83 4.48 -14.70
C ASP A 33 12.85 5.38 -13.99
N ASP A 34 13.25 6.46 -14.68
CA ASP A 34 14.01 7.55 -14.07
C ASP A 34 13.30 8.10 -12.83
N PHE A 35 14.03 8.20 -11.71
CA PHE A 35 13.46 8.56 -10.40
C PHE A 35 12.76 9.91 -10.43
N ASP A 36 13.38 10.92 -11.04
CA ASP A 36 12.86 12.29 -11.04
C ASP A 36 11.57 12.35 -11.89
N THR A 37 11.56 11.68 -13.05
CA THR A 37 10.38 11.50 -13.89
C THR A 37 9.26 10.76 -13.15
N TYR A 38 9.58 9.70 -12.43
CA TYR A 38 8.62 8.90 -11.66
C TYR A 38 7.93 9.77 -10.58
N VAL A 39 8.71 10.51 -9.79
CA VAL A 39 8.19 11.39 -8.74
C VAL A 39 7.35 12.53 -9.32
N GLU A 40 7.73 13.08 -10.48
CA GLU A 40 6.92 14.08 -11.19
C GLU A 40 5.56 13.53 -11.62
N GLN A 41 5.54 12.30 -12.15
CA GLN A 41 4.30 11.61 -12.53
C GLN A 41 3.40 11.37 -11.32
N MET A 42 3.94 10.95 -10.18
CA MET A 42 3.16 10.75 -8.96
C MET A 42 2.39 12.00 -8.50
N ARG A 43 2.89 13.20 -8.82
CA ARG A 43 2.22 14.47 -8.47
C ARG A 43 1.06 14.81 -9.40
N GLN A 44 0.92 14.11 -10.53
CA GLN A 44 -0.18 14.32 -11.47
C GLN A 44 -1.47 13.68 -10.97
N PRO A 45 -2.63 14.31 -11.22
CA PRO A 45 -3.92 13.72 -10.86
C PRO A 45 -4.19 12.48 -11.72
N HIS A 46 -4.95 11.52 -11.16
CA HIS A 46 -5.36 10.27 -11.84
C HIS A 46 -4.23 9.28 -12.13
N VAL A 47 -3.05 9.47 -11.53
CA VAL A 47 -1.99 8.47 -11.52
C VAL A 47 -2.27 7.44 -10.42
N TRP A 48 -2.12 6.18 -10.77
CA TRP A 48 -2.38 5.04 -9.90
C TRP A 48 -1.07 4.61 -9.24
N GLY A 49 -1.10 4.47 -7.92
CA GLY A 49 0.03 3.91 -7.19
C GLY A 49 0.05 2.39 -7.26
N GLY A 50 1.24 1.81 -7.32
CA GLY A 50 1.51 0.40 -7.20
C GLY A 50 2.19 0.05 -5.87
N GLU A 51 3.04 -0.97 -5.92
CA GLU A 51 3.81 -1.43 -4.76
C GLU A 51 4.75 -0.35 -4.17
N PRO A 52 5.47 0.45 -4.98
CA PRO A 52 6.34 1.51 -4.45
C PRO A 52 5.56 2.53 -3.59
N GLU A 53 4.35 2.91 -4.02
CA GLU A 53 3.49 3.83 -3.28
C GLU A 53 2.96 3.22 -1.98
N LEU A 54 2.69 1.91 -1.94
CA LEU A 54 2.31 1.21 -0.71
C LEU A 54 3.42 1.29 0.34
N LEU A 55 4.67 1.02 -0.07
CA LEU A 55 5.81 1.11 0.83
C LEU A 55 5.95 2.53 1.41
N MET A 56 5.93 3.56 0.56
CA MET A 56 6.04 4.95 1.02
C MET A 56 4.83 5.39 1.86
N SER A 57 3.62 4.91 1.53
CA SER A 57 2.41 5.19 2.32
C SER A 57 2.55 4.67 3.75
N SER A 58 3.21 3.54 3.97
CA SER A 58 3.48 3.02 5.33
C SER A 58 4.32 3.99 6.16
N HIS A 59 5.31 4.65 5.54
CA HIS A 59 6.16 5.64 6.19
C HIS A 59 5.47 6.98 6.44
N VAL A 60 4.63 7.44 5.50
CA VAL A 60 3.85 8.67 5.63
C VAL A 60 2.81 8.52 6.75
N LEU A 61 2.09 7.40 6.77
CA LEU A 61 1.03 7.14 7.74
C LEU A 61 1.57 6.66 9.09
N LYS A 62 2.81 6.16 9.15
CA LYS A 62 3.41 5.54 10.34
C LYS A 62 2.59 4.35 10.84
N VAL A 63 2.11 3.52 9.89
CA VAL A 63 1.26 2.35 10.17
C VAL A 63 1.73 1.19 9.28
N PRO A 64 1.79 -0.05 9.79
CA PRO A 64 2.12 -1.21 8.97
C PRO A 64 1.04 -1.46 7.90
N ILE A 65 1.47 -1.92 6.73
CA ILE A 65 0.59 -2.30 5.62
C ILE A 65 0.82 -3.77 5.28
N THR A 66 -0.26 -4.54 5.18
CA THR A 66 -0.23 -5.95 4.80
C THR A 66 -0.95 -6.13 3.47
N VAL A 67 -0.25 -6.68 2.48
CA VAL A 67 -0.80 -6.98 1.16
C VAL A 67 -1.20 -8.45 1.11
N TYR A 68 -2.47 -8.70 0.84
CA TYR A 68 -3.05 -10.02 0.67
C TYR A 68 -3.27 -10.32 -0.80
N MET A 69 -3.27 -11.59 -1.17
CA MET A 69 -3.75 -12.08 -2.46
C MET A 69 -4.66 -13.27 -2.20
N ARG A 70 -5.68 -13.49 -3.03
CA ARG A 70 -6.41 -14.75 -3.01
C ARG A 70 -5.49 -15.88 -3.44
N ASP A 71 -5.47 -16.94 -2.64
CA ASP A 71 -4.84 -18.17 -3.06
C ASP A 71 -5.66 -18.79 -4.21
N ARG A 72 -4.99 -19.36 -5.20
CA ARG A 72 -5.66 -20.05 -6.32
C ARG A 72 -6.01 -21.49 -5.95
N ASN A 73 -5.33 -22.02 -4.93
CA ASN A 73 -5.43 -23.41 -4.52
C ASN A 73 -6.28 -23.60 -3.25
N SER A 74 -6.60 -22.51 -2.56
CA SER A 74 -7.49 -22.48 -1.40
C SER A 74 -8.41 -21.27 -1.49
N ASP A 75 -9.60 -21.33 -0.87
CA ASP A 75 -10.51 -20.18 -0.76
C ASP A 75 -10.01 -19.11 0.25
N GLY A 76 -8.71 -19.14 0.56
CA GLY A 76 -8.05 -18.33 1.56
C GLY A 76 -7.34 -17.10 1.01
N LEU A 77 -6.91 -16.23 1.93
CA LEU A 77 -6.01 -15.11 1.65
C LEU A 77 -4.60 -15.45 2.10
N LYS A 78 -3.61 -15.22 1.23
CA LYS A 78 -2.19 -15.31 1.57
C LYS A 78 -1.58 -13.91 1.67
N ILE A 79 -0.68 -13.71 2.62
CA ILE A 79 0.14 -12.50 2.68
C ILE A 79 1.21 -12.62 1.59
N ILE A 80 1.34 -11.59 0.76
CA ILE A 80 2.35 -11.53 -0.31
C ILE A 80 3.42 -10.47 -0.05
N ALA A 81 3.11 -9.46 0.78
CA ALA A 81 4.06 -8.44 1.19
C ALA A 81 3.62 -7.76 2.49
N GLU A 82 4.59 -7.26 3.24
CA GLU A 82 4.39 -6.48 4.46
C GLU A 82 5.35 -5.30 4.50
N TYR A 83 4.83 -4.12 4.82
CA TYR A 83 5.60 -2.87 4.90
C TYR A 83 5.35 -2.18 6.23
N GLY A 84 6.29 -1.32 6.66
CA GLY A 84 6.12 -0.47 7.83
C GLY A 84 6.11 -1.23 9.16
N GLN A 85 6.71 -2.43 9.22
CA GLN A 85 6.78 -3.25 10.44
C GLN A 85 7.54 -2.56 11.57
N GLU A 86 8.38 -1.56 11.26
CA GLU A 86 9.05 -0.71 12.24
C GLU A 86 8.11 0.23 13.00
N TYR A 87 6.88 0.45 12.51
CA TYR A 87 5.86 1.24 13.20
C TYR A 87 4.94 0.41 14.10
N GLY A 88 5.17 -0.90 14.18
CA GLY A 88 4.41 -1.85 14.98
C GLY A 88 3.83 -2.98 14.14
N ARG A 89 3.12 -3.89 14.82
CA ARG A 89 2.45 -5.06 14.21
C ARG A 89 0.95 -5.09 14.42
N GLU A 90 0.44 -4.10 15.15
CA GLU A 90 -0.96 -4.03 15.54
C GLU A 90 -1.75 -3.25 14.51
N ASN A 91 -2.97 -3.72 14.22
CA ASN A 91 -3.95 -3.06 13.36
C ASN A 91 -3.39 -2.52 12.01
N PRO A 92 -2.73 -3.36 11.19
CA PRO A 92 -2.21 -2.91 9.92
C PRO A 92 -3.33 -2.55 8.94
N ILE A 93 -3.05 -1.59 8.06
CA ILE A 93 -3.89 -1.36 6.87
C ILE A 93 -3.74 -2.58 5.98
N CYS A 94 -4.87 -3.22 5.67
CA CYS A 94 -4.88 -4.43 4.85
C CYS A 94 -5.38 -4.08 3.45
N VAL A 95 -4.64 -4.51 2.43
CA VAL A 95 -5.06 -4.37 1.02
C VAL A 95 -5.08 -5.73 0.34
N LEU A 96 -6.00 -5.93 -0.59
CA LEU A 96 -6.12 -7.12 -1.41
C LEU A 96 -5.62 -6.82 -2.82
N TYR A 97 -4.59 -7.53 -3.26
CA TYR A 97 -4.04 -7.49 -4.60
C TYR A 97 -4.70 -8.55 -5.50
N HIS A 98 -5.17 -8.13 -6.66
CA HIS A 98 -5.88 -8.99 -7.61
C HIS A 98 -4.98 -9.61 -8.70
N GLY A 99 -3.68 -9.29 -8.74
CA GLY A 99 -2.72 -9.90 -9.67
C GLY A 99 -2.53 -9.18 -11.01
N TYR A 100 -3.25 -8.08 -11.27
CA TYR A 100 -3.16 -7.27 -12.50
C TYR A 100 -2.96 -5.77 -12.21
N GLY A 101 -2.27 -5.44 -11.12
CA GLY A 101 -2.04 -4.03 -10.71
C GLY A 101 -3.16 -3.38 -9.91
N HIS A 102 -4.27 -4.09 -9.66
CA HIS A 102 -5.39 -3.55 -8.88
C HIS A 102 -5.35 -4.00 -7.42
N TYR A 103 -5.54 -3.03 -6.52
CA TYR A 103 -5.67 -3.22 -5.09
C TYR A 103 -7.07 -2.78 -4.61
N ASP A 104 -7.57 -3.44 -3.57
CA ASP A 104 -8.75 -3.04 -2.81
C ASP A 104 -8.44 -2.94 -1.32
N ALA A 105 -9.08 -2.03 -0.58
CA ALA A 105 -9.01 -2.10 0.88
C ALA A 105 -9.69 -3.37 1.39
N LEU A 106 -8.95 -4.13 2.18
CA LEU A 106 -9.46 -5.28 2.89
C LEU A 106 -9.85 -4.83 4.30
N ARG A 107 -11.15 -4.69 4.55
CA ARG A 107 -11.61 -4.41 5.91
C ARG A 107 -11.46 -5.68 6.75
N ARG A 108 -10.46 -5.69 7.64
CA ARG A 108 -10.37 -6.72 8.68
C ARG A 108 -11.62 -6.61 9.54
N GLN A 109 -12.45 -7.65 9.57
CA GLN A 109 -13.43 -7.74 10.66
C GLN A 109 -12.61 -7.89 11.92
N ILE A 110 -12.54 -6.82 12.72
CA ILE A 110 -12.02 -6.91 14.08
C ILE A 110 -12.90 -7.98 14.72
N ALA A 111 -12.31 -9.15 15.01
CA ALA A 111 -12.98 -10.16 15.80
C ALA A 111 -13.11 -9.57 17.20
N GLY A 112 -14.16 -8.77 17.40
CA GLY A 112 -14.70 -8.46 18.72
C GLY A 112 -15.34 -9.73 19.26
N SER A 113 -14.53 -10.73 19.58
CA SER A 113 -14.96 -11.79 20.47
C SER A 113 -14.83 -11.24 21.89
N GLN A 114 -15.74 -10.34 22.27
CA GLN A 114 -16.18 -10.34 23.65
C GLN A 114 -16.98 -11.62 23.85
N SER A 115 -16.35 -12.63 24.46
CA SER A 115 -17.12 -13.60 25.26
C SER A 115 -17.06 -13.16 26.71
N LYS A 116 -18.16 -12.50 27.06
CA LYS A 116 -18.80 -12.35 28.37
C LYS A 116 -18.30 -13.34 29.45
N GLN A 117 -17.89 -12.72 30.57
CA GLN A 117 -18.09 -13.05 31.99
C GLN A 117 -18.68 -14.44 32.33
#